data_AF-A0A2N2K7K7-F1
#
_entry.id   AF-A0A2N2K7K7-F1
#
_cell.length_a   1.000
_cell.length_b   1.000
_cell.length_c   1.000
_cell.angle_alpha   90.00
_cell.angle_beta   90.00
_cell.angle_gamma   90.00
#
_symmetry.space_group_name_H-M   'P 1'
#
loop_
_entity.id
_entity.type
_entity.pdbx_description
1 polymer ?
#
loop_
_entity_poly.entity_id
_entity_poly.type
_entity_poly.pdbx_seq_one_letter_code
_entity_poly.pdbx_strand_id
1 'polypeptide(L)'
;MYLRNQRNVRNQNGFTLIEIIAVLVILGILAAIAVPKYIDLQKDARIKVAQSALGALQSTATMIYAKQLLNGTANASSWVEPGTGIIVGDFTGSIEGQQQVNLTVTDGPNGWNTDLAASDYTKTFNMW
;
A
#
# COMPACT_ATOMS: atom_id res chain seq x y z
N MET A 1 21.46 74.14 23.91
CA MET A 1 20.76 73.44 22.81
C MET A 1 20.64 71.97 23.21
N TYR A 2 19.46 71.51 23.64
CA TYR A 2 19.25 70.13 24.10
C TYR A 2 18.84 69.25 22.92
N LEU A 3 19.61 68.20 22.64
CA LEU A 3 19.23 67.15 21.68
C LEU A 3 18.22 66.21 22.37
N ARG A 4 16.96 66.25 21.92
CA ARG A 4 15.93 65.27 22.29
C ARG A 4 16.23 63.96 21.57
N ASN A 5 16.69 62.96 22.31
CA ASN A 5 16.88 61.59 21.83
C ASN A 5 15.52 60.91 21.63
N GLN A 6 15.04 60.83 20.39
CA GLN A 6 13.82 60.09 20.05
C GLN A 6 14.14 58.59 20.01
N ARG A 7 13.81 57.88 21.10
CA ARG A 7 13.78 56.42 21.10
C ARG A 7 12.59 55.96 20.24
N ASN A 8 12.88 55.39 19.07
CA ASN A 8 11.90 54.64 18.29
C ASN A 8 11.49 53.38 19.07
N VAL A 9 10.34 53.44 19.76
CA VAL A 9 9.72 52.25 20.35
C VAL A 9 9.09 51.47 19.20
N ARG A 10 9.77 50.41 18.75
CA ARG A 10 9.16 49.44 17.83
C ARG A 10 8.02 48.75 18.60
N ASN A 11 6.77 48.93 18.15
CA ASN A 11 5.63 48.17 18.64
C ASN A 11 5.91 46.67 18.40
N GLN A 12 6.31 45.97 19.45
CA GLN A 12 6.40 44.52 19.44
C GLN A 12 4.97 44.00 19.65
N ASN A 13 4.24 43.83 18.56
CA ASN A 13 2.97 43.10 18.58
C ASN A 13 3.29 41.62 18.83
N GLY A 14 3.38 41.23 20.10
CA GLY A 14 3.55 39.85 20.50
C GLY A 14 2.28 39.05 20.26
N PHE A 15 2.43 37.77 19.90
CA PHE A 15 1.32 36.81 19.84
C PHE A 15 0.61 36.75 21.19
N THR A 16 -0.73 36.75 21.16
CA THR A 16 -1.53 36.63 22.37
C THR A 16 -1.67 35.17 22.80
N LEU A 17 -1.83 34.92 24.10
CA LEU A 17 -2.10 33.56 24.61
C LEU A 17 -3.39 32.99 24.04
N ILE A 18 -4.39 33.85 23.80
CA ILE A 18 -5.68 33.43 23.23
C ILE A 18 -5.53 32.93 21.79
N GLU A 19 -4.63 33.51 20.98
CA GLU A 19 -4.34 33.03 19.63
C GLU A 19 -3.71 31.64 19.64
N ILE A 20 -2.78 31.38 20.55
CA ILE A 20 -2.17 30.05 20.67
C ILE A 20 -3.19 29.00 21.13
N ILE A 21 -4.07 29.34 22.07
CA ILE A 21 -5.13 28.42 22.53
C ILE A 21 -6.12 28.12 21.41
N ALA A 22 -6.59 29.15 20.68
CA ALA A 22 -7.52 28.96 19.57
C ALA A 22 -6.93 28.04 18.48
N VAL A 23 -5.65 28.20 18.15
CA VAL A 23 -4.95 27.34 17.19
C VAL A 23 -4.85 25.90 17.69
N LEU A 24 -4.50 25.68 18.95
CA LEU A 24 -4.37 24.34 19.52
C LEU A 24 -5.71 23.60 19.55
N VAL A 25 -6.80 24.31 19.83
CA VAL A 25 -8.17 23.75 19.75
C VAL A 25 -8.51 23.32 18.32
N ILE A 26 -8.23 24.16 17.32
CA ILE A 26 -8.49 23.82 15.92
C ILE A 26 -7.63 22.63 15.49
N LEU A 27 -6.33 22.64 15.81
CA LEU A 27 -5.43 21.52 15.51
C LEU A 27 -5.85 20.23 16.21
N GLY A 28 -6.38 20.31 17.45
CA GLY A 28 -6.91 19.17 18.18
C GLY A 28 -8.10 18.52 17.46
N ILE A 29 -9.04 19.33 16.97
CA ILE A 29 -10.21 18.84 16.20
C ILE A 29 -9.75 18.21 14.89
N LEU A 30 -8.85 18.88 14.16
CA LEU A 30 -8.32 18.36 12.90
C LEU A 30 -7.55 17.06 13.09
N ALA A 31 -6.72 16.95 14.14
CA ALA A 31 -5.98 15.73 14.45
C ALA A 31 -6.92 14.57 14.79
N ALA A 32 -7.98 14.81 15.56
CA ALA A 32 -8.94 13.78 15.95
C ALA A 32 -9.63 13.12 14.74
N ILE A 33 -9.89 13.88 13.66
CA ILE A 33 -10.49 13.34 12.42
C ILE A 33 -9.43 12.84 11.42
N ALA A 34 -8.26 13.47 11.36
CA ALA A 34 -7.26 13.18 10.33
C ALA A 34 -6.49 11.89 10.61
N VAL A 35 -6.16 11.61 11.88
CA VAL A 35 -5.39 10.42 12.27
C VAL A 35 -6.08 9.10 11.89
N PRO A 36 -7.35 8.84 12.28
CA PRO A 36 -8.01 7.58 11.93
C PRO A 36 -8.12 7.43 10.39
N LYS A 37 -8.51 8.50 9.70
CA LYS A 37 -8.58 8.50 8.24
C LYS A 37 -7.24 8.20 7.56
N TYR A 38 -6.14 8.72 8.10
CA TYR A 38 -4.81 8.45 7.57
C TYR A 38 -4.41 6.98 7.73
N ILE A 39 -4.78 6.34 8.84
CA ILE A 39 -4.54 4.91 9.08
C ILE A 39 -5.35 4.07 8.09
N ASP A 40 -6.63 4.39 7.91
CA ASP A 40 -7.50 3.70 6.96
C ASP A 40 -6.96 3.80 5.52
N LEU A 41 -6.54 5.00 5.10
CA LEU A 41 -5.95 5.23 3.78
C LEU A 41 -4.66 4.42 3.57
N GLN A 42 -3.82 4.30 4.60
CA GLN A 42 -2.62 3.45 4.51
C GLN A 42 -2.99 1.97 4.36
N LYS A 43 -3.99 1.49 5.10
CA LYS A 43 -4.49 0.13 4.99
C LYS A 43 -5.03 -0.15 3.58
N ASP A 44 -5.87 0.74 3.08
CA ASP A 44 -6.43 0.63 1.71
C ASP A 44 -5.31 0.63 0.67
N ALA A 45 -4.31 1.49 0.82
CA ALA A 45 -3.15 1.51 -0.07
C ALA A 45 -2.42 0.16 -0.06
N ARG A 46 -2.11 -0.41 1.11
CA ARG A 46 -1.47 -1.73 1.22
C ARG A 46 -2.28 -2.84 0.54
N ILE A 47 -3.60 -2.87 0.75
CA ILE A 47 -4.51 -3.81 0.08
C ILE A 47 -4.42 -3.65 -1.44
N LYS A 48 -4.46 -2.42 -1.96
CA LYS A 48 -4.38 -2.17 -3.41
C LYS A 48 -3.05 -2.59 -4.01
N VAL A 49 -1.93 -2.39 -3.31
CA VAL A 49 -0.63 -2.84 -3.78
C VAL A 49 -0.55 -4.38 -3.80
N ALA A 50 -1.02 -5.05 -2.75
CA ALA A 50 -1.08 -6.53 -2.72
C ALA A 50 -1.97 -7.10 -3.84
N GLN A 51 -3.13 -6.49 -4.09
CA GLN A 51 -4.01 -6.85 -5.20
C GLN A 51 -3.36 -6.60 -6.58
N SER A 52 -2.57 -5.53 -6.70
CA SER A 52 -1.80 -5.26 -7.90
C SER A 52 -0.74 -6.34 -8.15
N ALA A 53 -0.03 -6.77 -7.10
CA ALA A 53 0.93 -7.87 -7.18
C ALA A 53 0.24 -9.19 -7.57
N LEU A 54 -0.92 -9.50 -7.00
CA LEU A 54 -1.75 -10.64 -7.41
C LEU A 54 -2.14 -10.57 -8.90
N GLY A 55 -2.47 -9.37 -9.41
CA GLY A 55 -2.74 -9.17 -10.83
C GLY A 55 -1.53 -9.50 -11.72
N ALA A 56 -0.33 -9.13 -11.29
CA ALA A 56 0.92 -9.47 -11.97
C ALA A 56 1.23 -10.98 -11.92
N LEU A 57 0.99 -11.63 -10.77
CA LEU A 57 1.10 -13.09 -10.64
C LEU A 57 0.09 -13.81 -11.56
N GLN A 58 -1.15 -13.32 -11.64
CA GLN A 58 -2.15 -13.87 -12.55
C GLN A 58 -1.70 -13.77 -14.01
N SER A 59 -1.16 -12.62 -14.42
CA SER A 59 -0.60 -12.45 -15.78
C SER A 59 0.57 -13.42 -16.03
N THR A 60 1.42 -13.63 -15.02
CA THR A 60 2.52 -14.59 -15.09
C THR A 60 2.02 -16.02 -15.26
N ALA A 61 0.99 -16.43 -14.52
CA ALA A 61 0.35 -17.73 -14.66
C ALA A 61 -0.19 -17.94 -16.09
N THR A 62 -0.93 -16.97 -16.63
CA THR A 62 -1.46 -17.01 -18.00
C THR A 62 -0.34 -17.09 -19.04
N MET A 63 0.73 -16.32 -18.88
CA MET A 63 1.87 -16.34 -19.81
C MET A 63 2.60 -17.68 -19.80
N ILE A 64 2.80 -18.27 -18.62
CA ILE A 64 3.45 -19.58 -18.48
C ILE A 64 2.56 -20.68 -19.04
N TYR A 65 1.25 -20.62 -18.79
CA TYR A 65 0.30 -21.53 -19.43
C TYR A 65 0.38 -21.44 -20.95
N ALA A 66 0.37 -20.23 -21.54
CA ALA A 66 0.50 -20.04 -22.98
C ALA A 66 1.79 -20.64 -23.54
N LYS A 67 2.92 -20.46 -22.84
CA LYS A 67 4.20 -21.10 -23.21
C LYS A 67 4.12 -22.63 -23.18
N GLN A 68 3.46 -23.20 -22.19
CA GLN A 68 3.33 -24.65 -22.08
C GLN A 68 2.41 -25.25 -23.13
N LEU A 69 1.35 -24.54 -23.54
CA LEU A 69 0.52 -24.96 -24.68
C LEU A 69 1.35 -25.02 -25.97
N LEU A 70 2.17 -23.99 -26.23
CA LEU A 70 3.03 -23.96 -27.41
C LEU A 70 4.08 -25.09 -27.40
N ASN A 71 4.54 -25.47 -26.22
CA ASN A 71 5.52 -26.55 -26.04
C ASN A 71 4.87 -27.95 -25.93
N GLY A 72 3.54 -28.06 -26.10
CA GLY A 72 2.81 -29.33 -25.98
C GLY A 72 2.86 -29.99 -24.59
N THR A 73 3.26 -29.22 -23.57
CA THR A 73 3.46 -29.72 -22.20
C THR A 73 2.24 -29.47 -21.31
N ALA A 74 1.40 -28.47 -21.64
CA ALA A 74 0.13 -28.24 -20.95
C ALA A 74 -1.04 -28.91 -21.70
N ASN A 75 -1.89 -29.60 -20.94
CA ASN A 75 -3.23 -30.03 -21.33
C ASN A 75 -4.26 -29.37 -20.39
N ALA A 76 -5.55 -29.36 -20.76
CA ALA A 76 -6.65 -28.80 -19.96
C ALA A 76 -6.72 -29.35 -18.51
N SER A 77 -6.06 -30.46 -18.22
CA SER A 77 -6.07 -31.12 -16.92
C SER A 77 -4.72 -31.12 -16.20
N SER A 78 -3.64 -30.58 -16.78
CA SER A 78 -2.27 -30.76 -16.26
C SER A 78 -1.34 -29.60 -16.58
N TRP A 79 -1.76 -28.38 -16.24
CA TRP A 79 -0.84 -27.25 -16.27
C TRP A 79 0.24 -27.40 -15.19
N VAL A 80 1.51 -27.27 -15.58
CA VAL A 80 2.61 -27.32 -14.61
C VAL A 80 2.75 -25.97 -13.93
N GLU A 81 2.66 -25.96 -12.62
CA GLU A 81 2.76 -24.72 -11.85
C GLU A 81 4.20 -24.17 -11.82
N PRO A 82 4.40 -22.84 -11.88
CA PRO A 82 5.71 -22.23 -11.71
C PRO A 82 6.24 -22.38 -10.29
N GLY A 83 5.35 -22.64 -9.31
CA GLY A 83 5.70 -22.85 -7.91
C GLY A 83 5.90 -21.53 -7.15
N THR A 84 6.85 -21.54 -6.23
CA THR A 84 7.13 -20.43 -5.31
C THR A 84 8.29 -19.55 -5.80
N GLY A 85 8.43 -18.35 -5.23
CA GLY A 85 9.59 -17.49 -5.49
C GLY A 85 9.46 -16.62 -6.75
N ILE A 86 8.24 -16.37 -7.22
CA ILE A 86 7.99 -15.55 -8.41
C ILE A 86 8.02 -14.08 -8.01
N ILE A 87 8.99 -13.35 -8.54
CA ILE A 87 9.19 -11.93 -8.23
C ILE A 87 8.36 -11.06 -9.16
N VAL A 88 7.55 -10.17 -8.58
CA VAL A 88 6.70 -9.20 -9.28
C VAL A 88 6.92 -7.80 -8.67
N GLY A 89 7.94 -7.10 -9.17
CA GLY A 89 8.39 -5.85 -8.57
C GLY A 89 9.02 -6.09 -7.20
N ASP A 90 8.54 -5.40 -6.17
CA ASP A 90 9.03 -5.53 -4.79
C ASP A 90 8.38 -6.69 -4.02
N PHE A 91 7.48 -7.44 -4.67
CA PHE A 91 6.77 -8.57 -4.06
C PHE A 91 7.26 -9.90 -4.61
N THR A 92 7.14 -10.93 -3.79
CA THR A 92 7.32 -12.32 -4.20
C THR A 92 6.02 -13.08 -3.98
N GLY A 93 5.68 -13.99 -4.88
CA GLY A 93 4.50 -14.83 -4.74
C GLY A 93 4.73 -16.28 -5.14
N SER A 94 3.72 -17.09 -4.82
CA SER A 94 3.55 -18.43 -5.33
C SER A 94 2.36 -18.49 -6.29
N ILE A 95 2.49 -19.37 -7.27
CA ILE A 95 1.42 -19.74 -8.20
C ILE A 95 1.40 -21.27 -8.18
N GLU A 96 0.39 -21.82 -7.50
CA GLU A 96 0.30 -23.23 -7.16
C GLU A 96 -1.10 -23.76 -7.48
N GLY A 97 -1.27 -25.08 -7.60
CA GLY A 97 -2.48 -25.76 -8.04
C GLY A 97 -2.59 -25.89 -9.56
N GLN A 98 -3.25 -26.95 -10.05
CA GLN A 98 -3.36 -27.23 -11.50
C GLN A 98 -4.70 -26.83 -12.11
N GLN A 99 -5.81 -27.41 -11.64
CA GLN A 99 -7.16 -27.08 -12.14
C GLN A 99 -7.73 -25.85 -11.45
N GLN A 100 -7.41 -25.70 -10.17
CA GLN A 100 -7.70 -24.52 -9.36
C GLN A 100 -6.35 -23.94 -8.95
N VAL A 101 -5.98 -22.81 -9.56
CA VAL A 101 -4.73 -22.11 -9.29
C VAL A 101 -4.94 -21.16 -8.13
N ASN A 102 -4.11 -21.31 -7.12
CA ASN A 102 -3.96 -20.42 -5.99
C ASN A 102 -2.74 -19.51 -6.20
N LEU A 103 -3.00 -18.21 -6.20
CA LEU A 103 -1.99 -17.16 -6.18
C LEU A 103 -1.87 -16.67 -4.75
N THR A 104 -0.66 -16.64 -4.21
CA THR A 104 -0.42 -16.04 -2.89
C THR A 104 0.80 -15.13 -2.99
N VAL A 105 0.67 -13.89 -2.55
CA VAL A 105 1.85 -13.04 -2.29
C VAL A 105 2.48 -13.57 -1.00
N THR A 106 3.71 -14.06 -1.10
CA THR A 106 4.44 -14.73 -0.03
C THR A 106 5.43 -13.80 0.67
N ASP A 107 5.91 -12.77 -0.02
CA ASP A 107 6.82 -11.77 0.53
C ASP A 107 6.62 -10.38 -0.11
N GLY A 108 7.09 -9.33 0.57
CA GLY A 108 6.97 -7.95 0.12
C GLY A 108 7.67 -6.95 1.05
N PRO A 109 7.54 -5.64 0.78
CA PRO A 109 8.16 -4.59 1.59
C PRO A 109 7.76 -4.65 3.08
N ASN A 110 8.65 -4.21 3.98
CA ASN A 110 8.39 -4.26 5.42
C ASN A 110 7.01 -3.70 5.81
N GLY A 111 6.22 -4.50 6.53
CA GLY A 111 4.89 -4.11 7.00
C GLY A 111 3.78 -4.18 5.95
N TRP A 112 4.01 -4.80 4.79
CA TRP A 112 3.01 -4.87 3.72
C TRP A 112 1.73 -5.62 4.12
N ASN A 113 1.81 -6.59 5.03
CA ASN A 113 0.71 -7.49 5.40
C ASN A 113 0.23 -7.34 6.86
N THR A 114 0.68 -6.34 7.61
CA THR A 114 0.43 -6.24 9.07
C THR A 114 -1.04 -6.11 9.45
N ASP A 115 -1.89 -5.64 8.53
CA ASP A 115 -3.32 -5.37 8.75
C ASP A 115 -4.19 -5.96 7.63
N LEU A 116 -3.63 -6.87 6.83
CA LEU A 116 -4.29 -7.49 5.69
C LEU A 116 -4.82 -8.87 6.08
N ALA A 117 -6.02 -9.19 5.61
CA ALA A 117 -6.53 -10.55 5.68
C ALA A 117 -5.88 -11.42 4.60
N ALA A 118 -5.85 -12.74 4.80
CA ALA A 118 -5.34 -13.68 3.80
C ALA A 118 -6.02 -13.51 2.43
N SER A 119 -7.29 -13.10 2.41
CA SER A 119 -8.06 -12.81 1.19
C SER A 119 -7.57 -11.58 0.41
N ASP A 120 -6.81 -10.68 1.04
CA ASP A 120 -6.31 -9.46 0.39
C ASP A 120 -5.05 -9.73 -0.46
N TYR A 121 -4.33 -10.81 -0.15
CA TYR A 121 -3.08 -11.19 -0.79
C TYR A 121 -3.06 -12.64 -1.30
N THR A 122 -4.21 -13.30 -1.33
CA THR A 122 -4.42 -14.60 -1.96
C THR A 122 -5.60 -14.54 -2.92
N LYS A 123 -5.47 -15.17 -4.09
CA LYS A 123 -6.55 -15.26 -5.08
C LYS A 123 -6.55 -16.63 -5.72
N THR A 124 -7.73 -17.25 -5.79
CA THR A 124 -7.90 -18.55 -6.41
C THR A 124 -8.79 -18.43 -7.65
N PHE A 125 -8.42 -19.12 -8.73
CA PHE A 125 -9.23 -19.17 -9.95
C PHE A 125 -9.09 -20.52 -10.65
N ASN A 126 -10.09 -20.88 -11.45
CA ASN A 126 -10.04 -22.10 -12.24
C ASN A 126 -9.31 -21.84 -13.55
N MET A 127 -8.48 -22.79 -13.93
CA MET A 127 -7.84 -22.84 -15.24
C MET A 127 -8.87 -23.32 -16.26
N TRP A 128 -8.79 -22.77 -17.47
CA TRP A 128 -9.79 -22.95 -18.52
C TRP A 128 -9.77 -24.35 -19.15
#